data_AF-A0A2V7C952-F1
#
_entry.id   AF-A0A2V7C952-F1
#
_cell.length_a   1.000
_cell.length_b   1.000
_cell.length_c   1.000
_cell.angle_alpha   90.00
_cell.angle_beta   90.00
_cell.angle_gamma   90.00
#
_symmetry.space_group_name_H-M   'P 1'
#
loop_
_entity.id
_entity.type
_entity.pdbx_description
1 polymer ?
#
loop_
_entity_poly.entity_id
_entity_poly.type
_entity_poly.pdbx_seq_one_letter_code
_entity_poly.pdbx_strand_id
1 'polypeptide(L)'
;MAVRGFEMPRLARISGALGPGPSDRRMYVVDALGKDPYRDPETADYIWYPPYPLTKPHHGPLQPDANGQFDHLEPGTREFSAAAAFAAVHCAFAVWEHYIGRRLRLVTRRGQRRLEIVPRVTKIGDGAWSGEGFVEFGFANNNQRQPYCENIDAVAHECGHIILKRLIGPAPKGRDQFERKSHDEAGADLVSLVCILHFDSVVNAVLAQTRGKLYSINILSQIGEYRRGHSGRRTTRKLFHDKTMAAVARARGHDKYVYAQPFLGAAFDILVEMYEDHLVQRGLIDTDLARRSTHASAKAHPRIRREFAARFKLNPDGFADSLRDATRDFAYMLALGWRKSRSTGVTFSRVASNIAAADARLNRGRYGAIIRRAFWKRRIAVRVGRS
;
A
#
# COMPACT_ATOMS: atom_id res chain seq x y z
N MET A 1 5.47 -14.08 18.10
CA MET A 1 4.47 -13.25 18.80
C MET A 1 3.81 -12.34 17.79
N ALA A 2 2.49 -12.47 17.60
CA ALA A 2 1.72 -11.50 16.85
C ALA A 2 1.79 -10.14 17.56
N VAL A 3 2.01 -9.07 16.80
CA VAL A 3 2.04 -7.71 17.36
C VAL A 3 0.60 -7.34 17.73
N ARG A 4 0.32 -7.23 19.03
CA ARG A 4 -1.01 -6.85 19.59
C ARG A 4 -1.48 -5.44 19.18
N GLY A 5 -0.63 -4.64 18.55
CA GLY A 5 -0.91 -3.23 18.19
C GLY A 5 -1.83 -2.99 17.00
N PHE A 6 -2.25 -4.05 16.29
CA PHE A 6 -3.11 -4.00 15.10
C PHE A 6 -4.48 -4.67 15.29
N GLU A 7 -4.73 -5.25 16.48
CA GLU A 7 -6.02 -5.89 16.80
C GLU A 7 -7.08 -4.85 17.23
N MET A 8 -6.59 -3.71 17.73
CA MET A 8 -7.38 -2.58 18.20
C MET A 8 -7.47 -1.50 17.11
N PRO A 9 -8.68 -0.96 16.88
CA PRO A 9 -8.85 0.13 15.93
C PRO A 9 -8.05 1.36 16.34
N ARG A 10 -7.72 2.19 15.35
CA ARG A 10 -7.09 3.49 15.56
C ARG A 10 -8.03 4.59 15.11
N LEU A 11 -8.11 5.65 15.91
CA LEU A 11 -8.86 6.84 15.54
C LEU A 11 -8.20 7.52 14.35
N ALA A 12 -8.97 7.70 13.27
CA ALA A 12 -8.57 8.49 12.11
C ALA A 12 -9.20 9.88 12.22
N ARG A 13 -8.36 10.92 12.26
CA ARG A 13 -8.85 12.30 12.25
C ARG A 13 -9.04 12.74 10.81
N ILE A 14 -10.30 13.00 10.45
CA ILE A 14 -10.67 13.49 9.12
C ILE A 14 -11.12 14.95 9.27
N SER A 15 -10.58 15.83 8.42
CA SER A 15 -10.95 17.24 8.42
C SER A 15 -12.30 17.46 7.74
N GLY A 16 -13.18 18.23 8.38
CA GLY A 16 -14.49 18.59 7.86
C GLY A 16 -15.63 17.75 8.45
N ALA A 17 -16.87 18.21 8.26
CA ALA A 17 -18.05 17.51 8.72
C ALA A 17 -18.32 16.28 7.84
N LEU A 18 -18.55 15.13 8.48
CA LEU A 18 -18.97 13.89 7.82
C LEU A 18 -20.50 13.81 7.78
N GLY A 19 -21.04 13.43 6.63
CA GLY A 19 -22.47 13.19 6.46
C GLY A 19 -22.88 11.75 6.79
N PRO A 20 -24.20 11.48 6.87
CA PRO A 20 -24.74 10.13 7.03
C PRO A 20 -24.25 9.14 5.98
N GLY A 21 -24.18 7.86 6.37
CA GLY A 21 -23.57 6.78 5.60
C GLY A 21 -22.15 7.18 5.22
N PRO A 22 -21.19 7.14 6.19
CA PRO A 22 -20.03 8.01 6.28
C PRO A 22 -19.65 8.61 4.93
N SER A 23 -19.87 9.91 4.77
CA SER A 23 -19.77 10.54 3.46
C SER A 23 -19.17 11.94 3.50
N ASP A 24 -18.56 12.33 2.38
CA ASP A 24 -18.14 13.70 2.11
C ASP A 24 -18.53 14.10 0.66
N ARG A 25 -17.98 15.22 0.18
CA ARG A 25 -18.21 15.71 -1.19
C ARG A 25 -17.60 14.84 -2.29
N ARG A 26 -16.77 13.86 -1.96
CA ARG A 26 -15.95 13.05 -2.89
C ARG A 26 -16.28 11.56 -2.84
N MET A 27 -16.71 11.05 -1.70
CA MET A 27 -16.95 9.63 -1.47
C MET A 27 -18.09 9.41 -0.46
N TYR A 28 -18.72 8.23 -0.51
CA TYR A 28 -19.81 7.85 0.39
C TYR A 28 -19.85 6.34 0.55
N VAL A 29 -20.40 5.88 1.68
CA VAL A 29 -20.59 4.46 1.95
C VAL A 29 -21.99 4.01 1.57
N VAL A 30 -22.09 2.84 0.95
CA VAL A 30 -23.35 2.10 0.78
C VAL A 30 -23.23 0.77 1.49
N ASP A 31 -24.06 0.56 2.51
CA ASP A 31 -24.15 -0.71 3.20
C ASP A 31 -25.13 -1.67 2.50
N ALA A 32 -24.68 -2.19 1.36
CA ALA A 32 -25.50 -3.02 0.49
C ALA A 32 -25.75 -4.43 1.05
N LEU A 33 -26.95 -4.96 0.81
CA LEU A 33 -27.36 -6.30 1.23
C LEU A 33 -27.50 -7.22 0.01
N GLY A 34 -26.94 -8.43 0.10
CA GLY A 34 -27.01 -9.43 -0.97
C GLY A 34 -26.42 -9.00 -2.32
N LYS A 35 -25.62 -7.93 -2.34
CA LYS A 35 -25.09 -7.29 -3.55
C LYS A 35 -24.24 -8.25 -4.38
N ASP A 36 -24.50 -8.29 -5.69
CA ASP A 36 -23.56 -8.84 -6.68
C ASP A 36 -22.38 -7.88 -6.89
N PRO A 37 -21.14 -8.39 -7.02
CA PRO A 37 -19.97 -7.57 -7.33
C PRO A 37 -20.19 -6.74 -8.59
N TYR A 38 -19.50 -5.61 -8.70
CA TYR A 38 -19.54 -4.83 -9.95
C TYR A 38 -18.75 -5.52 -11.06
N ARG A 39 -17.72 -6.26 -10.68
CA ARG A 39 -16.90 -7.05 -11.59
C ARG A 39 -17.03 -8.52 -11.29
N ASP A 40 -17.04 -9.32 -12.34
CA ASP A 40 -16.95 -10.76 -12.23
C ASP A 40 -15.59 -11.15 -11.59
N PRO A 41 -15.57 -11.90 -10.48
CA PRO A 41 -14.33 -12.23 -9.79
C PRO A 41 -13.35 -13.10 -10.59
N GLU A 42 -13.81 -13.83 -11.60
CA GLU A 42 -13.00 -14.75 -12.40
C GLU A 42 -12.39 -14.04 -13.61
N THR A 43 -13.21 -13.31 -14.36
CA THR A 43 -12.83 -12.62 -15.60
C THR A 43 -12.35 -11.19 -15.37
N ALA A 44 -12.68 -10.60 -14.21
CA ALA A 44 -12.52 -9.19 -13.88
C ALA A 44 -13.33 -8.22 -14.76
N ASP A 45 -14.23 -8.72 -15.62
CA ASP A 45 -15.08 -7.90 -16.47
C ASP A 45 -16.25 -7.29 -15.70
N TYR A 46 -16.78 -6.16 -16.18
CA TYR A 46 -17.92 -5.52 -15.53
C TYR A 46 -19.20 -6.32 -15.77
N ILE A 47 -19.84 -6.74 -14.68
CA ILE A 47 -21.21 -7.27 -14.69
C ILE A 47 -22.18 -6.09 -14.79
N TRP A 48 -21.93 -5.04 -14.00
CA TRP A 48 -22.71 -3.81 -13.96
C TRP A 48 -21.89 -2.68 -13.33
N TYR A 49 -22.42 -1.46 -13.29
CA TYR A 49 -21.64 -0.28 -12.91
C TYR A 49 -22.25 0.48 -11.74
N PRO A 50 -21.43 1.13 -10.90
CA PRO A 50 -21.92 2.06 -9.88
C PRO A 50 -22.65 3.27 -10.51
N PRO A 51 -23.49 3.98 -9.74
CA PRO A 51 -23.78 3.76 -8.31
C PRO A 51 -24.72 2.56 -8.04
N TYR A 52 -24.68 2.04 -6.80
CA TYR A 52 -25.60 1.01 -6.33
C TYR A 52 -27.04 1.57 -6.38
N PRO A 53 -28.02 0.85 -6.94
CA PRO A 53 -29.35 1.42 -7.15
C PRO A 53 -30.05 1.50 -5.79
N LEU A 54 -30.62 2.67 -5.48
CA LEU A 54 -31.34 2.89 -4.23
C LEU A 54 -32.56 1.97 -4.06
N THR A 55 -33.04 1.37 -5.15
CA THR A 55 -34.15 0.40 -5.11
C THR A 55 -33.71 -1.00 -4.67
N LYS A 56 -32.40 -1.30 -4.68
CA LYS A 56 -31.88 -2.60 -4.23
C LYS A 56 -31.68 -2.62 -2.71
N PRO A 57 -31.71 -3.80 -2.05
CA PRO A 57 -31.59 -3.92 -0.61
C PRO A 57 -30.30 -3.30 -0.03
N HIS A 58 -30.44 -2.40 0.94
CA HIS A 58 -29.35 -1.79 1.67
C HIS A 58 -29.85 -1.36 3.06
N HIS A 59 -28.95 -1.25 4.03
CA HIS A 59 -29.28 -0.59 5.30
C HIS A 59 -29.37 0.94 5.10
N GLY A 60 -30.18 1.58 5.92
CA GLY A 60 -30.25 3.05 5.96
C GLY A 60 -28.86 3.66 6.25
N PRO A 61 -28.65 4.94 5.88
CA PRO A 61 -27.35 5.59 6.09
C PRO A 61 -27.04 5.68 7.58
N LEU A 62 -25.88 5.14 7.97
CA LEU A 62 -25.37 5.23 9.34
C LEU A 62 -25.21 6.68 9.76
N GLN A 63 -25.84 7.07 10.87
CA GLN A 63 -25.80 8.45 11.35
C GLN A 63 -24.54 8.71 12.18
N PRO A 64 -23.91 9.89 12.06
CA PRO A 64 -22.92 10.31 13.04
C PRO A 64 -23.59 10.65 14.38
N ASP A 65 -22.80 10.77 15.44
CA ASP A 65 -23.27 11.34 16.71
C ASP A 65 -23.49 12.87 16.62
N ALA A 66 -23.86 13.48 17.75
CA ALA A 66 -24.13 14.91 17.87
C ALA A 66 -22.94 15.80 17.48
N ASN A 67 -21.71 15.28 17.49
CA ASN A 67 -20.49 16.01 17.10
C ASN A 67 -20.11 15.74 15.63
N GLY A 68 -20.89 14.97 14.88
CA GLY A 68 -20.55 14.57 13.52
C GLY A 68 -19.52 13.44 13.47
N GLN A 69 -19.36 12.66 14.55
CA GLN A 69 -18.32 11.64 14.69
C GLN A 69 -18.90 10.21 14.62
N PHE A 70 -18.02 9.25 14.37
CA PHE A 70 -18.33 7.81 14.27
C PHE A 70 -17.42 6.96 15.18
N ASP A 71 -16.71 7.59 16.13
CA ASP A 71 -15.79 6.91 17.05
C ASP A 71 -16.49 6.22 18.23
N HIS A 72 -17.81 6.41 18.37
CA HIS A 72 -18.68 5.69 19.30
C HIS A 72 -19.03 4.25 18.86
N LEU A 73 -18.65 3.84 17.63
CA LEU A 73 -19.04 2.56 17.06
C LEU A 73 -18.20 1.39 17.59
N GLU A 74 -18.86 0.29 17.96
CA GLU A 74 -18.21 -0.89 18.51
C GLU A 74 -17.50 -1.73 17.42
N PRO A 75 -16.20 -2.06 17.57
CA PRO A 75 -15.48 -2.90 16.61
C PRO A 75 -16.10 -4.28 16.38
N GLY A 76 -16.14 -4.71 15.13
CA GLY A 76 -16.75 -5.99 14.73
C GLY A 76 -18.25 -5.92 14.46
N THR A 77 -18.88 -4.75 14.66
CA THR A 77 -20.22 -4.47 14.13
C THR A 77 -20.16 -4.09 12.65
N ARG A 78 -21.32 -4.17 11.98
CA ARG A 78 -21.44 -3.83 10.56
C ARG A 78 -21.31 -2.32 10.33
N GLU A 79 -21.84 -1.55 11.26
CA GLU A 79 -21.76 -0.11 11.34
C GLU A 79 -20.31 0.35 11.48
N PHE A 80 -19.53 -0.32 12.34
CA PHE A 80 -18.10 -0.09 12.44
C PHE A 80 -17.38 -0.38 11.11
N SER A 81 -17.70 -1.49 10.42
CA SER A 81 -17.12 -1.76 9.09
C SER A 81 -17.37 -0.61 8.10
N ALA A 82 -18.54 0.02 8.13
CA ALA A 82 -18.87 1.16 7.28
C ALA A 82 -18.00 2.39 7.58
N ALA A 83 -17.88 2.77 8.86
CA ALA A 83 -17.05 3.89 9.27
C ALA A 83 -15.55 3.62 9.04
N ALA A 84 -15.08 2.41 9.35
CA ALA A 84 -13.69 1.99 9.13
C ALA A 84 -13.31 2.01 7.66
N ALA A 85 -14.18 1.51 6.77
CA ALA A 85 -13.96 1.54 5.32
C ALA A 85 -13.81 2.97 4.82
N PHE A 86 -14.72 3.87 5.20
CA PHE A 86 -14.65 5.27 4.82
C PHE A 86 -13.36 5.93 5.31
N ALA A 87 -13.03 5.73 6.59
CA ALA A 87 -11.84 6.32 7.18
C ALA A 87 -10.55 5.83 6.51
N ALA A 88 -10.45 4.52 6.25
CA ALA A 88 -9.29 3.94 5.58
C ALA A 88 -9.14 4.43 4.13
N VAL A 89 -10.25 4.50 3.37
CA VAL A 89 -10.25 5.03 1.99
C VAL A 89 -9.85 6.51 1.98
N HIS A 90 -10.41 7.31 2.89
CA HIS A 90 -10.07 8.73 3.03
C HIS A 90 -8.59 8.91 3.37
N CYS A 91 -8.06 8.17 4.34
CA CYS A 91 -6.66 8.19 4.73
C CYS A 91 -5.73 7.82 3.56
N ALA A 92 -6.03 6.75 2.82
CA ALA A 92 -5.21 6.31 1.70
C ALA A 92 -5.10 7.40 0.61
N PHE A 93 -6.22 8.04 0.25
CA PHE A 93 -6.18 9.15 -0.69
C PHE A 93 -5.49 10.39 -0.10
N ALA A 94 -5.73 10.75 1.16
CA ALA A 94 -5.11 11.92 1.79
C ALA A 94 -3.58 11.81 1.80
N VAL A 95 -3.05 10.65 2.20
CA VAL A 95 -1.61 10.36 2.19
C VAL A 95 -1.02 10.52 0.79
N TRP A 96 -1.61 9.87 -0.21
CA TRP A 96 -1.03 9.89 -1.55
C TRP A 96 -1.25 11.21 -2.28
N GLU A 97 -2.36 11.91 -2.06
CA GLU A 97 -2.58 13.24 -2.63
C GLU A 97 -1.58 14.28 -2.09
N HIS A 98 -1.11 14.12 -0.85
CA HIS A 98 0.00 14.89 -0.31
C HIS A 98 1.27 14.68 -1.14
N TYR A 99 1.73 13.44 -1.32
CA TYR A 99 2.95 13.15 -2.10
C TYR A 99 2.83 13.44 -3.59
N ILE A 100 1.62 13.34 -4.15
CA ILE A 100 1.33 13.69 -5.53
C ILE A 100 1.28 15.22 -5.72
N GLY A 101 1.04 15.98 -4.64
CA GLY A 101 0.95 17.44 -4.65
C GLY A 101 -0.35 17.98 -5.25
N ARG A 102 -1.37 17.14 -5.43
CA ARG A 102 -2.70 17.55 -5.91
C ARG A 102 -3.77 16.52 -5.56
N ARG A 103 -5.01 16.99 -5.51
CA ARG A 103 -6.18 16.11 -5.43
C ARG A 103 -6.40 15.33 -6.72
N LEU A 104 -6.73 14.06 -6.58
CA LEU A 104 -7.10 13.15 -7.65
C LEU A 104 -8.61 13.21 -7.91
N ARG A 105 -8.97 13.18 -9.19
CA ARG A 105 -10.35 12.94 -9.60
C ARG A 105 -10.66 11.45 -9.45
N LEU A 106 -11.41 11.10 -8.40
CA LEU A 106 -11.68 9.70 -8.05
C LEU A 106 -12.61 9.01 -9.06
N VAL A 107 -13.62 9.73 -9.55
CA VAL A 107 -14.62 9.22 -10.49
C VAL A 107 -14.46 9.85 -11.87
N THR A 108 -14.58 9.05 -12.93
CA THR A 108 -14.60 9.53 -14.32
C THR A 108 -15.86 9.17 -15.09
N ARG A 109 -16.66 8.24 -14.56
CA ARG A 109 -17.89 7.79 -15.20
C ARG A 109 -18.91 8.92 -15.23
N ARG A 110 -19.50 9.16 -16.41
CA ARG A 110 -20.58 10.12 -16.60
C ARG A 110 -21.77 9.74 -15.70
N GLY A 111 -22.33 10.73 -15.01
CA GLY A 111 -23.48 10.53 -14.10
C GLY A 111 -23.12 10.19 -12.65
N GLN A 112 -21.86 9.83 -12.37
CA GLN A 112 -21.40 9.57 -11.01
C GLN A 112 -20.50 10.70 -10.51
N ARG A 113 -20.84 11.25 -9.33
CA ARG A 113 -20.12 12.42 -8.75
C ARG A 113 -19.13 12.05 -7.64
N ARG A 114 -19.37 10.93 -6.94
CA ARG A 114 -18.61 10.51 -5.76
C ARG A 114 -18.21 9.04 -5.87
N LEU A 115 -17.05 8.70 -5.31
CA LEU A 115 -16.57 7.33 -5.18
C LEU A 115 -17.51 6.58 -4.22
N GLU A 116 -18.02 5.43 -4.67
CA GLU A 116 -18.83 4.56 -3.83
C GLU A 116 -17.95 3.56 -3.08
N ILE A 117 -18.17 3.44 -1.78
CA ILE A 117 -17.47 2.48 -0.92
C ILE A 117 -18.50 1.46 -0.46
N VAL A 118 -18.27 0.18 -0.78
CA VAL A 118 -19.16 -0.92 -0.37
C VAL A 118 -18.39 -1.84 0.59
N PRO A 119 -18.57 -1.70 1.91
CA PRO A 119 -17.70 -2.34 2.90
C PRO A 119 -17.82 -3.87 2.95
N ARG A 120 -18.97 -4.41 2.55
CA ARG A 120 -19.34 -5.81 2.83
C ARG A 120 -20.11 -6.43 1.67
N VAL A 121 -19.40 -7.13 0.77
CA VAL A 121 -19.98 -7.85 -0.37
C VAL A 121 -19.65 -9.33 -0.27
N THR A 122 -20.60 -10.13 0.21
CA THR A 122 -20.39 -11.57 0.48
C THR A 122 -20.01 -12.37 -0.77
N LYS A 123 -20.55 -11.98 -1.92
CA LYS A 123 -20.30 -12.65 -3.21
C LYS A 123 -18.91 -12.38 -3.81
N ILE A 124 -18.11 -11.46 -3.24
CA ILE A 124 -16.69 -11.32 -3.59
C ILE A 124 -15.86 -12.47 -3.00
N GLY A 125 -16.28 -13.02 -1.86
CA GLY A 125 -15.51 -14.03 -1.13
C GLY A 125 -14.22 -13.49 -0.51
N ASP A 126 -13.14 -14.26 -0.60
CA ASP A 126 -11.80 -13.95 -0.07
C ASP A 126 -11.04 -12.95 -0.96
N GLY A 127 -11.58 -11.74 -1.10
CA GLY A 127 -10.98 -10.69 -1.92
C GLY A 127 -11.54 -9.29 -1.69
N ALA A 128 -11.00 -8.33 -2.42
CA ALA A 128 -11.48 -6.96 -2.54
C ALA A 128 -11.27 -6.49 -3.98
N TRP A 129 -12.04 -5.50 -4.41
CA TRP A 129 -11.99 -5.01 -5.78
C TRP A 129 -12.21 -3.51 -5.84
N SER A 130 -11.55 -2.89 -6.81
CA SER A 130 -11.70 -1.49 -7.15
C SER A 130 -11.89 -1.32 -8.66
N GLY A 131 -12.56 -0.23 -9.03
CA GLY A 131 -12.80 0.06 -10.42
C GLY A 131 -13.11 1.52 -10.68
N GLU A 132 -13.85 1.77 -11.76
CA GLU A 132 -14.24 3.12 -12.11
C GLU A 132 -15.40 3.56 -11.21
N GLY A 133 -15.05 4.30 -10.16
CA GLY A 133 -16.01 4.90 -9.26
C GLY A 133 -16.43 4.05 -8.07
N PHE A 134 -15.78 2.91 -7.81
CA PHE A 134 -16.09 2.12 -6.62
C PHE A 134 -14.86 1.43 -6.02
N VAL A 135 -14.99 1.11 -4.74
CA VAL A 135 -14.22 0.08 -4.02
C VAL A 135 -15.20 -0.81 -3.27
N GLU A 136 -14.99 -2.13 -3.32
CA GLU A 136 -15.84 -3.13 -2.65
C GLU A 136 -15.02 -4.22 -1.99
N PHE A 137 -15.46 -4.69 -0.83
CA PHE A 137 -14.68 -5.58 0.01
C PHE A 137 -15.46 -6.84 0.38
N GLY A 138 -14.80 -7.98 0.25
CA GLY A 138 -15.24 -9.26 0.78
C GLY A 138 -14.66 -9.53 2.16
N PHE A 139 -14.36 -10.80 2.41
CA PHE A 139 -14.09 -11.33 3.75
C PHE A 139 -12.91 -12.29 3.75
N ALA A 140 -11.94 -12.08 4.63
CA ALA A 140 -10.80 -12.97 4.75
C ALA A 140 -11.25 -14.40 5.07
N ASN A 141 -10.79 -15.38 4.29
CA ASN A 141 -11.21 -16.79 4.34
C ASN A 141 -12.74 -16.98 4.25
N ASN A 142 -13.46 -16.08 3.57
CA ASN A 142 -14.92 -16.05 3.53
C ASN A 142 -15.57 -15.91 4.92
N ASN A 143 -14.82 -15.47 5.94
CA ASN A 143 -15.34 -15.29 7.30
C ASN A 143 -15.90 -13.88 7.48
N GLN A 144 -17.22 -13.76 7.61
CA GLN A 144 -17.88 -12.46 7.78
C GLN A 144 -17.41 -11.65 9.01
N ARG A 145 -16.76 -12.28 9.99
CA ARG A 145 -16.15 -11.59 11.13
C ARG A 145 -14.80 -10.93 10.81
N GLN A 146 -14.29 -11.09 9.59
CA GLN A 146 -13.01 -10.56 9.13
C GLN A 146 -13.17 -9.81 7.79
N PRO A 147 -13.96 -8.72 7.75
CA PRO A 147 -14.12 -7.93 6.53
C PRO A 147 -12.81 -7.25 6.14
N TYR A 148 -12.46 -7.31 4.85
CA TYR A 148 -11.23 -6.67 4.36
C TYR A 148 -11.24 -5.14 4.54
N CYS A 149 -12.42 -4.53 4.57
CA CYS A 149 -12.58 -3.08 4.72
C CYS A 149 -12.10 -2.53 6.08
N GLU A 150 -11.93 -3.38 7.09
CA GLU A 150 -11.39 -3.00 8.41
C GLU A 150 -9.85 -3.07 8.45
N ASN A 151 -9.22 -3.58 7.39
CA ASN A 151 -7.77 -3.62 7.26
C ASN A 151 -7.30 -2.53 6.28
N ILE A 152 -6.67 -1.48 6.81
CA ILE A 152 -6.17 -0.36 6.00
C ILE A 152 -5.17 -0.79 4.92
N ASP A 153 -4.44 -1.89 5.11
CA ASP A 153 -3.54 -2.43 4.09
C ASP A 153 -4.33 -2.84 2.84
N ALA A 154 -5.36 -3.68 3.03
CA ALA A 154 -6.23 -4.13 1.94
C ALA A 154 -6.97 -2.95 1.30
N VAL A 155 -7.46 -2.00 2.11
CA VAL A 155 -8.13 -0.80 1.61
C VAL A 155 -7.19 0.08 0.79
N ALA A 156 -5.97 0.32 1.28
CA ALA A 156 -4.99 1.15 0.60
C ALA A 156 -4.49 0.49 -0.68
N HIS A 157 -4.37 -0.84 -0.72
CA HIS A 157 -4.08 -1.60 -1.94
C HIS A 157 -5.14 -1.33 -3.02
N GLU A 158 -6.42 -1.47 -2.69
CA GLU A 158 -7.51 -1.18 -3.64
C GLU A 158 -7.56 0.30 -4.07
N CYS A 159 -7.32 1.23 -3.14
CA CYS A 159 -7.17 2.64 -3.48
C CYS A 159 -5.96 2.87 -4.41
N GLY A 160 -4.91 2.06 -4.28
CA GLY A 160 -3.71 2.10 -5.11
C GLY A 160 -3.97 1.86 -6.58
N HIS A 161 -4.86 0.92 -6.92
CA HIS A 161 -5.28 0.74 -8.31
C HIS A 161 -5.95 1.99 -8.90
N ILE A 162 -6.78 2.69 -8.11
CA ILE A 162 -7.38 3.97 -8.53
C ILE A 162 -6.28 5.03 -8.70
N ILE A 163 -5.40 5.19 -7.71
CA ILE A 163 -4.30 6.18 -7.72
C ILE A 163 -3.41 5.98 -8.96
N LEU A 164 -2.93 4.77 -9.21
CA LEU A 164 -2.06 4.44 -10.34
C LEU A 164 -2.76 4.70 -11.68
N LYS A 165 -4.03 4.33 -11.80
CA LYS A 165 -4.82 4.65 -13.00
C LYS A 165 -4.93 6.15 -13.24
N ARG A 166 -4.98 6.98 -12.19
CA ARG A 166 -5.02 8.46 -12.31
C ARG A 166 -3.66 9.10 -12.57
N LEU A 167 -2.56 8.47 -12.15
CA LEU A 167 -1.21 8.97 -12.38
C LEU A 167 -0.65 8.54 -13.75
N ILE A 168 -0.81 7.26 -14.07
CA ILE A 168 -0.19 6.61 -15.22
C ILE A 168 -1.15 6.58 -16.42
N GLY A 169 -2.46 6.46 -16.18
CA GLY A 169 -3.49 6.27 -17.20
C GLY A 169 -4.04 4.85 -17.26
N PRO A 170 -4.96 4.53 -18.18
CA PRO A 170 -5.51 3.18 -18.32
C PRO A 170 -4.46 2.18 -18.80
N ALA A 171 -4.69 0.89 -18.57
CA ALA A 171 -3.80 -0.14 -19.10
C ALA A 171 -3.89 -0.21 -20.63
N PRO A 172 -2.75 -0.30 -21.34
CA PRO A 172 -2.76 -0.49 -22.78
C PRO A 172 -3.40 -1.85 -23.12
N LYS A 173 -4.00 -1.94 -24.31
CA LYS A 173 -4.42 -3.23 -24.89
C LYS A 173 -3.21 -3.93 -25.52
N GLY A 174 -3.28 -5.26 -25.64
CA GLY A 174 -2.25 -6.07 -26.31
C GLY A 174 -1.05 -6.40 -25.42
N ARG A 175 0.14 -6.48 -26.03
CA ARG A 175 1.36 -7.07 -25.45
C ARG A 175 1.81 -6.48 -24.10
N ASP A 176 1.50 -5.21 -23.85
CA ASP A 176 1.93 -4.50 -22.64
C ASP A 176 0.88 -4.57 -21.51
N GLN A 177 -0.30 -5.17 -21.76
CA GLN A 177 -1.37 -5.26 -20.78
C GLN A 177 -0.95 -6.05 -19.53
N PHE A 178 -0.28 -7.20 -19.73
CA PHE A 178 0.14 -8.05 -18.62
C PHE A 178 1.17 -7.34 -17.74
N GLU A 179 2.20 -6.74 -18.35
CA GLU A 179 3.25 -6.02 -17.62
C GLU A 179 2.68 -4.81 -16.88
N ARG A 180 1.70 -4.12 -17.49
CA ARG A 180 0.95 -3.07 -16.79
C ARG A 180 0.18 -3.60 -15.59
N LYS A 181 -0.56 -4.70 -15.74
CA LYS A 181 -1.32 -5.30 -14.64
C LYS A 181 -0.39 -5.72 -13.50
N SER A 182 0.73 -6.38 -13.80
CA SER A 182 1.76 -6.72 -12.80
C SER A 182 2.34 -5.49 -12.11
N HIS A 183 2.59 -4.41 -12.85
CA HIS A 183 3.00 -3.16 -12.23
C HIS A 183 1.90 -2.56 -11.35
N ASP A 184 0.63 -2.59 -11.77
CA ASP A 184 -0.47 -2.06 -10.97
C ASP A 184 -0.65 -2.82 -9.65
N GLU A 185 -0.41 -4.14 -9.62
CA GLU A 185 -0.34 -4.92 -8.37
C GLU A 185 0.81 -4.48 -7.47
N ALA A 186 2.03 -4.42 -8.02
CA ALA A 186 3.19 -3.98 -7.25
C ALA A 186 3.02 -2.55 -6.73
N GLY A 187 2.52 -1.65 -7.57
CA GLY A 187 2.30 -0.27 -7.20
C GLY A 187 1.23 -0.14 -6.11
N ALA A 188 0.17 -0.96 -6.16
CA ALA A 188 -0.86 -0.98 -5.13
C ALA A 188 -0.32 -1.46 -3.77
N ASP A 189 0.57 -2.46 -3.76
CA ASP A 189 1.27 -2.87 -2.55
C ASP A 189 2.20 -1.77 -2.01
N LEU A 190 2.89 -1.02 -2.89
CA LEU A 190 3.70 0.12 -2.47
C LEU A 190 2.86 1.30 -1.96
N VAL A 191 1.66 1.49 -2.52
CA VAL A 191 0.67 2.43 -1.98
C VAL A 191 0.30 2.07 -0.56
N SER A 192 -0.03 0.79 -0.33
CA SER A 192 -0.33 0.27 1.00
C SER A 192 0.84 0.44 1.97
N LEU A 193 2.06 0.07 1.56
CA LEU A 193 3.28 0.20 2.36
C LEU A 193 3.49 1.62 2.89
N VAL A 194 3.38 2.61 2.00
CA VAL A 194 3.52 4.02 2.38
C VAL A 194 2.39 4.42 3.34
N CYS A 195 1.14 4.05 3.04
CA CYS A 195 0.00 4.37 3.91
C CYS A 195 0.16 3.84 5.33
N ILE A 196 0.57 2.58 5.51
CA ILE A 196 0.73 2.01 6.86
C ILE A 196 1.88 2.67 7.64
N LEU A 197 2.92 3.16 6.95
CA LEU A 197 4.05 3.87 7.57
C LEU A 197 3.69 5.29 8.06
N HIS A 198 2.50 5.81 7.74
CA HIS A 198 1.97 7.05 8.32
C HIS A 198 1.39 6.88 9.73
N PHE A 199 1.31 5.66 10.24
CA PHE A 199 0.79 5.39 11.58
C PHE A 199 1.94 5.11 12.54
N ASP A 200 2.09 5.96 13.56
CA ASP A 200 3.14 5.81 14.58
C ASP A 200 3.09 4.46 15.28
N SER A 201 1.90 3.89 15.46
CA SER A 201 1.76 2.54 16.02
C SER A 201 2.43 1.47 15.14
N VAL A 202 2.43 1.63 13.83
CA VAL A 202 3.08 0.73 12.87
C VAL A 202 4.59 0.91 12.92
N VAL A 203 5.05 2.16 12.85
CA VAL A 203 6.48 2.54 12.94
C VAL A 203 7.09 2.01 14.25
N ASN A 204 6.44 2.28 15.38
CA ASN A 204 6.91 1.84 16.69
C ASN A 204 6.89 0.31 16.80
N ALA A 205 5.84 -0.34 16.30
CA ALA A 205 5.73 -1.80 16.33
C ALA A 205 6.83 -2.48 15.50
N VAL A 206 7.07 -2.04 14.27
CA VAL A 206 8.09 -2.65 13.40
C VAL A 206 9.48 -2.41 13.97
N LEU A 207 9.78 -1.22 14.47
CA LEU A 207 11.09 -0.91 15.06
C LEU A 207 11.32 -1.70 16.34
N ALA A 208 10.33 -1.82 17.21
CA ALA A 208 10.41 -2.64 18.42
C ALA A 208 10.61 -4.13 18.09
N GLN A 209 9.84 -4.67 17.13
CA GLN A 209 9.95 -6.07 16.70
C GLN A 209 11.33 -6.39 16.11
N THR A 210 11.83 -5.49 15.27
CA THR A 210 13.10 -5.66 14.55
C THR A 210 14.32 -5.20 15.35
N ARG A 211 14.09 -4.47 16.44
CA ARG A 211 15.12 -3.73 17.21
C ARG A 211 15.91 -2.78 16.29
N GLY A 212 15.18 -2.06 15.44
CA GLY A 212 15.74 -1.10 14.48
C GLY A 212 16.31 -1.70 13.19
N LYS A 213 16.43 -3.03 13.03
CA LYS A 213 17.00 -3.67 11.84
C LYS A 213 15.92 -4.20 10.86
N LEU A 214 15.54 -3.39 9.88
CA LEU A 214 14.40 -3.69 8.99
C LEU A 214 14.63 -4.82 7.97
N TYR A 215 15.87 -5.19 7.65
CA TYR A 215 16.16 -6.37 6.81
C TYR A 215 15.84 -7.69 7.54
N SER A 216 14.56 -8.02 7.60
CA SER A 216 14.01 -9.22 8.23
C SER A 216 12.56 -9.41 7.81
N ILE A 217 12.01 -10.59 8.07
CA ILE A 217 10.56 -10.78 8.00
C ILE A 217 9.93 -9.99 9.15
N ASN A 218 9.14 -8.98 8.80
CA ASN A 218 8.43 -8.09 9.72
C ASN A 218 7.09 -7.63 9.10
N ILE A 219 6.38 -6.73 9.77
CA ILE A 219 5.09 -6.19 9.33
C ILE A 219 5.18 -5.60 7.91
N LEU A 220 6.19 -4.78 7.64
CA LEU A 220 6.36 -4.10 6.35
C LEU A 220 6.66 -5.09 5.22
N SER A 221 7.26 -6.23 5.54
CA SER A 221 7.57 -7.26 4.54
C SER A 221 6.40 -8.20 4.22
N GLN A 222 5.25 -8.08 4.90
CA GLN A 222 4.12 -9.03 4.87
C GLN A 222 2.78 -8.32 4.55
N ILE A 223 2.76 -7.56 3.46
CA ILE A 223 1.59 -6.78 3.02
C ILE A 223 0.43 -7.69 2.60
N GLY A 224 -0.78 -7.37 3.06
CA GLY A 224 -2.01 -8.12 2.84
C GLY A 224 -2.20 -9.33 3.76
N GLU A 225 -1.29 -9.55 4.72
CA GLU A 225 -1.28 -10.77 5.55
C GLU A 225 -1.90 -10.58 6.95
N TYR A 226 -2.25 -9.35 7.35
CA TYR A 226 -2.77 -9.10 8.69
C TYR A 226 -4.26 -9.46 8.83
N ARG A 227 -4.55 -10.40 9.74
CA ARG A 227 -5.88 -10.90 10.10
C ARG A 227 -6.00 -10.89 11.64
N ARG A 228 -7.16 -10.50 12.19
CA ARG A 228 -7.43 -10.53 13.65
C ARG A 228 -7.11 -11.93 14.22
N GLY A 229 -6.17 -12.01 15.17
CA GLY A 229 -5.88 -13.19 15.98
C GLY A 229 -5.19 -14.39 15.31
N HIS A 230 -5.02 -14.44 13.98
CA HIS A 230 -4.38 -15.58 13.30
C HIS A 230 -3.61 -15.14 12.05
N SER A 231 -2.27 -15.09 12.14
CA SER A 231 -1.39 -15.16 10.95
C SER A 231 -1.40 -16.60 10.43
N GLY A 232 -2.42 -16.97 9.66
CA GLY A 232 -2.66 -18.35 9.27
C GLY A 232 -3.21 -18.48 7.86
N ARG A 233 -2.42 -19.12 7.00
CA ARG A 233 -2.81 -19.72 5.71
C ARG A 233 -3.25 -18.78 4.59
N ARG A 234 -2.32 -17.93 4.18
CA ARG A 234 -1.88 -17.70 2.79
C ARG A 234 -0.84 -16.58 2.89
N THR A 235 0.43 -16.93 2.78
CA THR A 235 1.47 -15.88 2.63
C THR A 235 1.32 -15.33 1.22
N THR A 236 0.37 -14.42 1.02
CA THR A 236 0.05 -13.96 -0.33
C THR A 236 1.20 -13.13 -0.90
N ARG A 237 1.87 -12.28 -0.09
CA ARG A 237 2.86 -11.32 -0.58
C ARG A 237 3.94 -10.98 0.44
N LYS A 238 5.12 -11.60 0.28
CA LYS A 238 6.34 -11.21 1.01
C LYS A 238 7.14 -10.21 0.17
N LEU A 239 7.42 -9.02 0.69
CA LEU A 239 8.31 -8.03 0.04
C LEU A 239 9.79 -8.31 0.27
N PHE A 240 10.14 -8.90 1.42
CA PHE A 240 11.52 -9.29 1.71
C PHE A 240 11.83 -10.66 1.08
N HIS A 241 12.43 -10.64 -0.11
CA HIS A 241 12.90 -11.80 -0.87
C HIS A 241 13.93 -11.36 -1.91
N ASP A 242 14.64 -12.29 -2.54
CA ASP A 242 15.71 -12.05 -3.51
C ASP A 242 15.35 -12.44 -4.97
N LYS A 243 14.13 -12.93 -5.21
CA LYS A 243 13.65 -13.33 -6.56
C LYS A 243 13.97 -12.29 -7.64
N THR A 244 14.51 -12.78 -8.75
CA THR A 244 14.89 -12.00 -9.95
C THR A 244 13.88 -12.18 -11.08
N MET A 245 13.96 -11.33 -12.12
CA MET A 245 13.16 -11.48 -13.34
C MET A 245 13.33 -12.85 -14.01
N ALA A 246 14.52 -13.46 -13.93
CA ALA A 246 14.77 -14.79 -14.46
C ALA A 246 14.02 -15.88 -13.67
N ALA A 247 13.96 -15.75 -12.35
CA ALA A 247 13.26 -16.68 -11.47
C ALA A 247 11.74 -16.68 -11.69
N VAL A 248 11.17 -15.57 -12.15
CA VAL A 248 9.72 -15.41 -12.40
C VAL A 248 9.36 -15.41 -13.88
N ALA A 249 10.28 -15.77 -14.77
CA ALA A 249 10.06 -15.72 -16.22
C ALA A 249 8.84 -16.54 -16.66
N ARG A 250 8.61 -17.71 -16.03
CA ARG A 250 7.46 -18.60 -16.30
C ARG A 250 6.11 -18.01 -15.89
N ALA A 251 6.10 -17.02 -15.00
CA ALA A 251 4.86 -16.34 -14.59
C ALA A 251 4.38 -15.32 -15.63
N ARG A 252 5.23 -14.94 -16.60
CA ARG A 252 4.88 -13.95 -17.62
C ARG A 252 3.68 -14.42 -18.43
N GLY A 253 2.63 -13.60 -18.48
CA GLY A 253 1.39 -13.88 -19.20
C GLY A 253 0.32 -14.62 -18.40
N HIS A 254 0.66 -15.19 -17.23
CA HIS A 254 -0.25 -16.06 -16.48
C HIS A 254 -0.46 -15.63 -15.03
N ASP A 255 0.60 -15.22 -14.33
CA ASP A 255 0.54 -14.86 -12.92
C ASP A 255 1.17 -13.49 -12.69
N LYS A 256 0.31 -12.47 -12.71
CA LYS A 256 0.71 -11.07 -12.55
C LYS A 256 1.37 -10.81 -11.19
N TYR A 257 0.99 -11.54 -10.14
CA TYR A 257 1.47 -11.34 -8.77
C TYR A 257 2.88 -11.89 -8.62
N VAL A 258 3.12 -13.12 -9.09
CA VAL A 258 4.47 -13.70 -9.06
C VAL A 258 5.41 -12.90 -9.96
N TYR A 259 4.95 -12.47 -11.13
CA TYR A 259 5.76 -11.66 -12.03
C TYR A 259 6.18 -10.31 -11.44
N ALA A 260 5.36 -9.73 -10.54
CA ALA A 260 5.61 -8.44 -9.89
C ALA A 260 6.63 -8.49 -8.75
N GLN A 261 6.93 -9.67 -8.20
CA GLN A 261 7.77 -9.83 -7.02
C GLN A 261 9.17 -9.20 -7.15
N PRO A 262 9.94 -9.38 -8.24
CA PRO A 262 11.26 -8.78 -8.34
C PRO A 262 11.23 -7.25 -8.20
N PHE A 263 10.23 -6.57 -8.76
CA PHE A 263 10.08 -5.12 -8.63
C PHE A 263 9.78 -4.72 -7.18
N LEU A 264 8.86 -5.44 -6.51
CA LEU A 264 8.48 -5.20 -5.13
C LEU A 264 9.65 -5.33 -4.16
N GLY A 265 10.43 -6.40 -4.28
CA GLY A 265 11.57 -6.58 -3.39
C GLY A 265 12.67 -5.54 -3.62
N ALA A 266 12.91 -5.11 -4.87
CA ALA A 266 13.84 -4.00 -5.12
C ALA A 266 13.34 -2.68 -4.47
N ALA A 267 12.04 -2.41 -4.55
CA ALA A 267 11.44 -1.24 -3.94
C ALA A 267 11.53 -1.28 -2.40
N PHE A 268 11.34 -2.45 -1.79
CA PHE A 268 11.55 -2.66 -0.35
C PHE A 268 13.02 -2.47 0.06
N ASP A 269 13.96 -3.03 -0.71
CA ASP A 269 15.40 -2.83 -0.50
C ASP A 269 15.75 -1.33 -0.51
N ILE A 270 15.22 -0.58 -1.49
CA ILE A 270 15.42 0.88 -1.58
C ILE A 270 14.93 1.59 -0.32
N LEU A 271 13.71 1.33 0.15
CA LEU A 271 13.16 1.96 1.36
C LEU A 271 14.04 1.68 2.59
N VAL A 272 14.45 0.43 2.79
CA VAL A 272 15.28 0.03 3.93
C VAL A 272 16.66 0.69 3.88
N GLU A 273 17.30 0.71 2.71
CA GLU A 273 18.62 1.33 2.57
C GLU A 273 18.56 2.87 2.71
N MET A 274 17.47 3.52 2.27
CA MET A 274 17.24 4.95 2.54
C MET A 274 17.07 5.23 4.03
N TYR A 275 16.39 4.34 4.76
CA TYR A 275 16.27 4.42 6.22
C TYR A 275 17.63 4.29 6.90
N GLU A 276 18.45 3.32 6.50
CA GLU A 276 19.80 3.16 7.05
C GLU A 276 20.71 4.35 6.70
N ASP A 277 20.56 4.94 5.51
CA ASP A 277 21.26 6.16 5.11
C ASP A 277 20.86 7.36 6.00
N HIS A 278 19.58 7.51 6.33
CA HIS A 278 19.11 8.53 7.29
C HIS A 278 19.63 8.28 8.71
N LEU A 279 19.75 7.02 9.16
CA LEU A 279 20.36 6.70 10.46
C LEU A 279 21.84 7.11 10.50
N VAL A 280 22.58 6.86 9.41
CA VAL A 280 23.99 7.26 9.28
C VAL A 280 24.13 8.78 9.35
N GLN A 281 23.29 9.53 8.62
CA GLN A 281 23.34 10.98 8.64
C GLN A 281 23.07 11.60 10.00
N ARG A 282 22.22 10.95 10.81
CA ARG A 282 21.93 11.37 12.19
C ARG A 282 22.96 10.85 13.20
N GLY A 283 24.00 10.14 12.77
CA GLY A 283 25.01 9.54 13.66
C GLY A 283 24.46 8.41 14.55
N LEU A 284 23.29 7.85 14.22
CA LEU A 284 22.62 6.82 15.01
C LEU A 284 23.26 5.44 14.79
N ILE A 285 23.79 5.22 13.59
CA ILE A 285 24.66 4.10 13.24
C ILE A 285 25.86 4.62 12.44
N ASP A 286 26.96 3.87 12.41
CA ASP A 286 28.08 4.18 11.53
C ASP A 286 27.90 3.59 10.11
N THR A 287 28.67 4.10 9.17
CA THR A 287 28.66 3.69 7.75
C THR A 287 29.02 2.22 7.57
N ASP A 288 29.88 1.67 8.44
CA ASP A 288 30.27 0.26 8.36
C ASP A 288 29.11 -0.67 8.74
N LEU A 289 28.37 -0.34 9.80
CA LEU A 289 27.19 -1.08 10.23
C LEU A 289 26.09 -1.07 9.16
N ALA A 290 25.83 0.08 8.52
CA ALA A 290 24.89 0.17 7.40
C ALA A 290 25.33 -0.70 6.21
N ARG A 291 26.61 -0.61 5.82
CA ARG A 291 27.18 -1.42 4.73
C ARG A 291 27.09 -2.92 5.01
N ARG A 292 27.35 -3.36 6.25
CA ARG A 292 27.21 -4.77 6.65
C ARG A 292 25.76 -5.21 6.75
N SER A 293 24.84 -4.30 7.09
CA SER A 293 23.41 -4.60 7.18
C SER A 293 22.77 -4.91 5.83
N THR A 294 23.28 -4.31 4.76
CA THR A 294 22.75 -4.40 3.40
C THR A 294 22.55 -5.87 2.99
N HIS A 295 21.29 -6.32 2.94
CA HIS A 295 20.82 -7.71 2.70
C HIS A 295 21.23 -8.78 3.71
N ALA A 296 21.89 -8.42 4.80
CA ALA A 296 22.12 -9.34 5.90
C ALA A 296 20.81 -9.54 6.66
N SER A 297 20.07 -10.62 6.40
CA SER A 297 18.83 -10.89 7.15
C SER A 297 19.14 -10.94 8.65
N ALA A 298 18.29 -10.31 9.48
CA ALA A 298 18.53 -10.21 10.92
C ALA A 298 18.66 -11.59 11.61
N LYS A 299 18.07 -12.64 11.01
CA LYS A 299 18.17 -14.04 11.47
C LYS A 299 19.51 -14.67 11.11
N ALA A 300 20.02 -14.43 9.90
CA ALA A 300 21.30 -14.97 9.46
C ALA A 300 22.51 -14.25 10.09
N HIS A 301 22.32 -13.01 10.55
CA HIS A 301 23.41 -12.18 11.09
C HIS A 301 23.08 -11.62 12.48
N PRO A 302 23.12 -12.46 13.53
CA PRO A 302 22.75 -12.07 14.90
C PRO A 302 23.67 -10.99 15.49
N ARG A 303 24.94 -10.92 15.05
CA ARG A 303 25.88 -9.86 15.47
C ARG A 303 25.39 -8.48 15.03
N ILE A 304 25.06 -8.33 13.74
CA ILE A 304 24.54 -7.08 13.17
C ILE A 304 23.23 -6.69 13.87
N ARG A 305 22.33 -7.65 14.11
CA ARG A 305 21.09 -7.38 14.86
C ARG A 305 21.35 -6.86 16.28
N ARG A 306 22.37 -7.38 16.98
CA ARG A 306 22.73 -6.88 18.32
C ARG A 306 23.30 -5.46 18.28
N GLU A 307 24.12 -5.14 17.29
CA GLU A 307 24.65 -3.79 17.10
C GLU A 307 23.53 -2.78 16.83
N PHE A 308 22.59 -3.08 15.91
CA PHE A 308 21.39 -2.27 15.71
C PHE A 308 20.57 -2.13 16.99
N ALA A 309 20.35 -3.23 17.72
CA ALA A 309 19.58 -3.19 18.96
C ALA A 309 20.23 -2.31 20.04
N ALA A 310 21.56 -2.31 20.14
CA ALA A 310 22.29 -1.47 21.07
C ALA A 310 22.12 0.01 20.71
N ARG A 311 22.21 0.36 19.42
CA ARG A 311 21.99 1.73 18.92
C ARG A 311 20.54 2.18 19.08
N PHE A 312 19.58 1.32 18.73
CA PHE A 312 18.15 1.59 18.87
C PHE A 312 17.74 1.86 20.32
N LYS A 313 18.32 1.12 21.29
CA LYS A 313 18.05 1.34 22.72
C LYS A 313 18.45 2.75 23.18
N LEU A 314 19.49 3.33 22.58
CA LEU A 314 19.99 4.66 22.95
C LEU A 314 19.10 5.79 22.41
N ASN A 315 18.50 5.60 21.23
CA ASN A 315 17.69 6.63 20.59
C ASN A 315 16.58 6.03 19.69
N PRO A 316 15.48 5.51 20.29
CA PRO A 316 14.39 4.92 19.52
C PRO A 316 13.63 5.95 18.67
N ASP A 317 13.51 7.19 19.14
CA ASP A 317 12.81 8.26 18.42
C ASP A 317 13.57 8.67 17.15
N GLY A 318 14.90 8.76 17.22
CA GLY A 318 15.74 9.01 16.05
C GLY A 318 15.60 7.93 14.98
N PHE A 319 15.42 6.67 15.38
CA PHE A 319 15.12 5.58 14.44
C PHE A 319 13.73 5.73 13.81
N ALA A 320 12.73 6.11 14.60
CA ALA A 320 11.38 6.38 14.09
C ALA A 320 11.40 7.54 13.08
N ASP A 321 12.10 8.63 13.38
CA ASP A 321 12.25 9.78 12.49
C ASP A 321 12.99 9.42 11.20
N SER A 322 14.08 8.65 11.26
CA SER A 322 14.78 8.17 10.07
C SER A 322 13.87 7.33 9.16
N LEU A 323 12.96 6.52 9.74
CA LEU A 323 12.01 5.74 8.95
C LEU A 323 10.93 6.62 8.32
N ARG A 324 10.45 7.65 9.04
CA ARG A 324 9.52 8.64 8.50
C ARG A 324 10.14 9.43 7.34
N ASP A 325 11.39 9.88 7.48
CA ASP A 325 12.11 10.58 6.43
C ASP A 325 12.34 9.70 5.20
N ALA A 326 12.77 8.44 5.40
CA ALA A 326 12.91 7.48 4.31
C ALA A 326 11.58 7.22 3.59
N THR A 327 10.48 7.08 4.35
CA THR A 327 9.12 6.90 3.80
C THR A 327 8.72 8.10 2.95
N ARG A 328 8.95 9.31 3.46
CA ARG A 328 8.66 10.56 2.75
C ARG A 328 9.40 10.63 1.42
N ASP A 329 10.72 10.47 1.45
CA ASP A 329 11.56 10.58 0.26
C ASP A 329 11.19 9.50 -0.77
N PHE A 330 10.93 8.28 -0.29
CA PHE A 330 10.52 7.15 -1.12
C PHE A 330 9.17 7.40 -1.80
N ALA A 331 8.18 7.90 -1.06
CA ALA A 331 6.85 8.20 -1.59
C ALA A 331 6.87 9.32 -2.63
N TYR A 332 7.66 10.39 -2.41
CA TYR A 332 7.84 11.44 -3.43
C TYR A 332 8.52 10.90 -4.69
N MET A 333 9.53 10.03 -4.56
CA MET A 333 10.17 9.39 -5.71
C MET A 333 9.21 8.49 -6.50
N LEU A 334 8.39 7.69 -5.81
CA LEU A 334 7.35 6.87 -6.45
C LEU A 334 6.32 7.73 -7.18
N ALA A 335 5.78 8.77 -6.51
CA ALA A 335 4.77 9.65 -7.10
C ALA A 335 5.29 10.34 -8.38
N LEU A 336 6.52 10.87 -8.33
CA LEU A 336 7.15 11.50 -9.49
C LEU A 336 7.50 10.48 -10.59
N GLY A 337 8.01 9.31 -10.20
CA GLY A 337 8.34 8.22 -11.10
C GLY A 337 7.12 7.71 -11.86
N TRP A 338 6.01 7.44 -11.18
CA TRP A 338 4.76 7.01 -11.79
C TRP A 338 4.13 8.08 -12.68
N ARG A 339 4.21 9.36 -12.29
CA ARG A 339 3.75 10.46 -13.16
C ARG A 339 4.51 10.47 -14.49
N LYS A 340 5.82 10.22 -14.47
CA LYS A 340 6.64 10.11 -15.68
C LYS A 340 6.33 8.86 -16.51
N SER A 341 5.94 7.76 -15.85
CA SER A 341 5.53 6.51 -16.52
C SER A 341 4.32 6.66 -17.44
N ARG A 342 3.52 7.72 -17.30
CA ARG A 342 2.44 8.08 -18.23
C ARG A 342 2.93 8.26 -19.67
N SER A 343 4.08 8.89 -19.87
CA SER A 343 4.63 9.15 -21.21
C SER A 343 5.69 8.13 -21.63
N THR A 344 6.43 7.55 -20.68
CA THR A 344 7.52 6.63 -21.00
C THR A 344 7.08 5.17 -21.10
N GLY A 345 5.91 4.82 -20.55
CA GLY A 345 5.44 3.43 -20.39
C GLY A 345 5.81 2.81 -19.05
N VAL A 346 5.30 1.60 -18.81
CA VAL A 346 5.21 0.93 -17.50
C VAL A 346 6.00 -0.35 -17.36
N THR A 347 6.94 -0.62 -18.28
CA THR A 347 7.82 -1.78 -18.07
C THR A 347 8.63 -1.58 -16.79
N PHE A 348 8.97 -2.66 -16.09
CA PHE A 348 9.69 -2.52 -14.81
C PHE A 348 11.00 -1.74 -14.96
N SER A 349 11.70 -1.93 -16.08
CA SER A 349 12.91 -1.15 -16.39
C SER A 349 12.62 0.34 -16.59
N ARG A 350 11.53 0.70 -17.28
CA ARG A 350 11.14 2.11 -17.49
C ARG A 350 10.73 2.77 -16.17
N VAL A 351 9.94 2.07 -15.36
CA VAL A 351 9.51 2.58 -14.05
C VAL A 351 10.72 2.75 -13.12
N ALA A 352 11.61 1.77 -13.05
CA ALA A 352 12.85 1.86 -12.28
C ALA A 352 13.74 3.03 -12.73
N SER A 353 13.83 3.26 -14.04
CA SER A 353 14.53 4.40 -14.62
C SER A 353 13.87 5.74 -14.26
N ASN A 354 12.54 5.79 -14.21
CA ASN A 354 11.80 6.97 -13.78
C ASN A 354 11.97 7.26 -12.30
N ILE A 355 12.05 6.23 -11.44
CA ILE A 355 12.36 6.39 -10.02
C ILE A 355 13.77 6.94 -9.84
N ALA A 356 14.77 6.42 -10.57
CA ALA A 356 16.13 6.96 -10.54
C ALA A 356 16.20 8.42 -11.04
N ALA A 357 15.42 8.77 -12.06
CA ALA A 357 15.31 10.16 -12.52
C ALA A 357 14.58 11.05 -11.49
N ALA A 358 13.62 10.50 -10.74
CA ALA A 358 12.95 11.21 -9.67
C ALA A 358 13.92 11.52 -8.52
N ASP A 359 14.76 10.57 -8.14
CA ASP A 359 15.85 10.77 -7.16
C ASP A 359 16.81 11.89 -7.58
N ALA A 360 17.25 11.88 -8.85
CA ALA A 360 18.10 12.94 -9.38
C ALA A 360 17.48 14.34 -9.24
N ARG A 361 16.15 14.44 -9.45
CA ARG A 361 15.42 15.70 -9.36
C ARG A 361 15.10 16.13 -7.93
N LEU A 362 14.69 15.20 -7.07
CA LEU A 362 14.17 15.50 -5.73
C LEU A 362 15.30 15.54 -4.69
N ASN A 363 16.23 14.59 -4.78
CA ASN A 363 17.26 14.36 -3.77
C ASN A 363 18.68 14.55 -4.33
N ARG A 364 18.81 15.20 -5.49
CA ARG A 364 20.09 15.47 -6.17
C ARG A 364 20.92 14.20 -6.43
N GLY A 365 20.24 13.06 -6.62
CA GLY A 365 20.90 11.78 -6.94
C GLY A 365 21.47 11.04 -5.73
N ARG A 366 21.15 11.48 -4.50
CA ARG A 366 21.62 10.88 -3.24
C ARG A 366 21.40 9.37 -3.19
N TYR A 367 20.24 8.90 -3.63
CA TYR A 367 19.89 7.47 -3.57
C TYR A 367 20.21 6.70 -4.86
N GLY A 368 20.83 7.34 -5.85
CA GLY A 368 21.04 6.75 -7.18
C GLY A 368 21.83 5.45 -7.16
N ALA A 369 22.81 5.31 -6.25
CA ALA A 369 23.56 4.07 -6.07
C ALA A 369 22.70 2.95 -5.46
N ILE A 370 21.88 3.27 -4.45
CA ILE A 370 20.93 2.36 -3.81
C ILE A 370 19.93 1.84 -4.84
N ILE A 371 19.30 2.74 -5.58
CA ILE A 371 18.28 2.43 -6.60
C ILE A 371 18.86 1.51 -7.69
N ARG A 372 20.01 1.87 -8.27
CA ARG A 372 20.66 1.05 -9.31
C ARG A 372 21.01 -0.33 -8.79
N ARG A 373 21.59 -0.43 -7.59
CA ARG A 373 21.98 -1.70 -6.98
C ARG A 373 20.77 -2.59 -6.71
N ALA A 374 19.72 -2.06 -6.11
CA ALA A 374 18.50 -2.82 -5.78
C ALA A 374 17.87 -3.42 -7.04
N PHE A 375 17.66 -2.62 -8.10
CA PHE A 375 17.08 -3.13 -9.34
C PHE A 375 18.02 -4.06 -10.12
N TRP A 376 19.33 -3.78 -10.15
CA TRP A 376 20.31 -4.64 -10.81
C TRP A 376 20.30 -6.05 -10.24
N LYS A 377 20.21 -6.21 -8.91
CA LYS A 377 20.11 -7.52 -8.25
C LYS A 377 18.91 -8.33 -8.71
N ARG A 378 17.84 -7.64 -9.12
CA ARG A 378 16.61 -8.26 -9.63
C ARG A 378 16.62 -8.48 -11.14
N ARG A 379 17.74 -8.16 -11.80
CA ARG A 379 17.89 -8.16 -13.26
C ARG A 379 16.91 -7.20 -13.95
N ILE A 380 16.65 -6.06 -13.30
CA ILE A 380 15.86 -4.96 -13.85
C ILE A 380 16.82 -3.83 -14.22
N ALA A 381 16.88 -3.48 -15.50
CA ALA A 381 17.79 -2.45 -15.98
C ALA A 381 17.31 -1.05 -15.59
N VAL A 382 18.22 -0.20 -15.11
CA VAL A 382 17.98 1.22 -14.84
C VAL A 382 18.80 2.05 -15.82
N ARG A 383 18.12 2.85 -16.64
CA ARG A 383 18.74 3.72 -17.64
C ARG A 383 18.48 5.17 -17.27
N VAL A 384 19.51 5.86 -16.82
CA VAL A 384 19.43 7.31 -16.56
C VAL A 384 19.97 8.01 -17.81
N GLY A 385 19.11 8.74 -18.54
CA GLY A 385 19.58 9.59 -19.63
C GLY A 385 20.51 10.66 -19.07
N ARG A 386 21.58 11.00 -19.79
CA ARG A 386 22.31 12.25 -19.54
C ARG A 386 21.31 13.38 -19.81
N SER A 387 21.00 14.16 -18.77
CA SER A 387 20.17 15.36 -18.85
C SER A 387 20.78 16.37 -19.79
#